data_AF-A0A7X7LCC6-F1
#
_entry.id   AF-A0A7X7LCC6-F1
#
_cell.length_a   1.000
_cell.length_b   1.000
_cell.length_c   1.000
_cell.angle_alpha   90.00
_cell.angle_beta   90.00
_cell.angle_gamma   90.00
#
_symmetry.space_group_name_H-M   'P 1'
#
loop_
_entity.id
_entity.type
_entity.pdbx_description
1 polymer ?
#
loop_
_entity_poly.entity_id
_entity_poly.type
_entity_poly.pdbx_seq_one_letter_code
_entity_poly.pdbx_strand_id
1 'polypeptide(L)'
;MKTLTLIAAALLVAGAAAAATVEWSFPTDLAAGYYLKADGKGGCVVWGVRTNGTYRVIWLDKKGEAIYDQTLPLPILGLSFGKRGLLYSYISAPAYTAVLVHKNGAETPVVSPGEHTLTAFTTVIVSEVMDKKGFFVFRLPTAPPQIITIVRYSYK
;
A
#
# COMPACT_ATOMS: atom_id res chain seq x y z
N MET A 1 -9.60 50.75 26.27
CA MET A 1 -8.67 50.11 25.32
C MET A 1 -9.07 48.66 25.11
N LYS A 2 -9.54 48.35 23.90
CA LYS A 2 -9.58 47.07 23.15
C LYS A 2 -9.67 45.74 23.93
N THR A 3 -10.90 45.26 24.13
CA THR A 3 -11.22 43.86 24.49
C THR A 3 -11.82 43.07 23.30
N LEU A 4 -11.39 43.37 22.08
CA LEU A 4 -11.91 42.74 20.84
C LEU A 4 -10.92 41.81 20.14
N THR A 5 -9.72 41.60 20.68
CA THR A 5 -8.62 40.91 19.97
C THR A 5 -8.49 39.42 20.27
N LEU A 6 -9.29 38.84 21.16
CA LEU A 6 -9.17 37.44 21.56
C LEU A 6 -10.14 36.47 20.85
N ILE A 7 -11.19 36.98 20.20
CA ILE A 7 -12.17 36.13 19.49
C ILE A 7 -11.70 35.83 18.04
N ALA A 8 -10.87 36.68 17.45
CA ALA A 8 -10.36 36.46 16.09
C ALA A 8 -9.33 35.32 16.00
N ALA A 9 -8.58 35.04 17.07
CA ALA A 9 -7.58 33.97 17.08
C ALA A 9 -8.21 32.56 17.21
N ALA A 10 -9.37 32.44 17.87
CA ALA A 10 -10.09 31.16 17.94
C ALA A 10 -10.79 30.81 16.61
N LEU A 11 -11.16 31.81 15.81
CA LEU A 11 -11.73 31.59 14.47
C LEU A 11 -10.68 31.22 13.41
N LEU A 12 -9.42 31.59 13.62
CA LEU A 12 -8.32 31.30 12.69
C LEU A 12 -7.72 29.90 12.84
N VAL A 13 -7.95 29.22 13.97
CA VAL A 13 -7.51 27.81 14.18
C VAL A 13 -8.57 26.80 13.71
N ALA A 14 -9.79 27.26 13.42
CA ALA A 14 -10.81 26.47 12.72
C ALA A 14 -10.60 26.45 11.19
N GLY A 15 -9.64 27.23 10.67
CA GLY A 15 -9.26 27.25 9.27
C GLY A 15 -8.19 26.21 8.95
N ALA A 16 -8.55 25.24 8.12
CA ALA A 16 -7.68 24.23 7.51
C ALA A 16 -7.25 23.05 8.41
N ALA A 17 -8.16 22.49 9.19
CA ALA A 17 -8.26 21.02 9.20
C ALA A 17 -8.94 20.63 7.90
N ALA A 18 -8.22 20.70 6.78
CA ALA A 18 -8.76 20.24 5.53
C ALA A 18 -8.93 18.72 5.67
N ALA A 19 -10.20 18.33 5.74
CA ALA A 19 -10.58 16.95 6.01
C ALA A 19 -10.01 16.11 4.87
N ALA A 20 -9.24 15.07 5.22
CA ALA A 20 -8.62 14.23 4.21
C ALA A 20 -9.69 13.71 3.25
N THR A 21 -9.56 14.00 1.95
CA THR A 21 -10.59 13.63 0.96
C THR A 21 -10.23 12.32 0.30
N VAL A 22 -11.22 11.43 0.14
CA VAL A 22 -11.03 10.19 -0.62
C VAL A 22 -10.67 10.56 -2.07
N GLU A 23 -9.52 10.10 -2.54
CA GLU A 23 -9.11 10.28 -3.94
C GLU A 23 -9.61 9.11 -4.79
N TRP A 24 -9.45 7.88 -4.31
CA TRP A 24 -9.92 6.67 -4.96
C TRP A 24 -10.08 5.52 -3.97
N SER A 25 -10.80 4.49 -4.39
CA SER A 25 -10.99 3.26 -3.62
C SER A 25 -10.99 2.04 -4.54
N PHE A 26 -10.41 0.94 -4.07
CA PHE A 26 -10.32 -0.32 -4.80
C PHE A 26 -10.89 -1.46 -3.93
N PRO A 27 -12.01 -2.10 -4.33
CA PRO A 27 -12.54 -3.25 -3.61
C PRO A 27 -11.65 -4.47 -3.82
N THR A 28 -11.41 -5.24 -2.75
CA THR A 28 -10.59 -6.46 -2.79
C THR A 28 -11.39 -7.66 -2.30
N ASP A 29 -10.99 -8.85 -2.72
CA ASP A 29 -11.48 -10.12 -2.17
C ASP A 29 -10.55 -10.71 -1.09
N LEU A 30 -9.68 -9.87 -0.53
CA LEU A 30 -8.83 -10.25 0.59
C LEU A 30 -9.72 -10.49 1.82
N ALA A 31 -9.53 -11.63 2.47
CA ALA A 31 -10.07 -11.89 3.80
C ALA A 31 -9.25 -11.17 4.88
N ALA A 32 -7.95 -10.99 4.65
CA ALA A 32 -7.06 -10.22 5.51
C ALA A 32 -5.96 -9.55 4.67
N GLY A 33 -5.78 -8.23 4.86
CA GLY A 33 -4.62 -7.49 4.34
C GLY A 33 -3.50 -7.46 5.38
N TYR A 34 -2.32 -7.99 5.05
CA TYR A 34 -1.19 -8.07 5.99
C TYR A 34 -0.22 -6.90 5.84
N TYR A 35 -0.12 -6.35 4.64
CA TYR A 35 0.81 -5.28 4.35
C TYR A 35 0.24 -4.31 3.34
N LEU A 36 0.51 -3.04 3.58
CA LEU A 36 0.23 -1.96 2.64
C LEU A 36 1.44 -1.02 2.61
N LYS A 37 1.95 -0.73 1.41
CA LYS A 37 3.04 0.22 1.22
C LYS A 37 2.74 1.16 0.08
N ALA A 38 2.86 2.46 0.34
CA ALA A 38 2.78 3.51 -0.65
C ALA A 38 3.94 3.40 -1.66
N ASP A 39 3.66 3.66 -2.93
CA ASP A 39 4.69 3.69 -3.99
C ASP A 39 5.38 5.06 -4.13
N GLY A 40 4.97 6.04 -3.32
CA GLY A 40 5.45 7.42 -3.32
C GLY A 40 4.92 8.29 -4.47
N LYS A 41 4.06 7.75 -5.34
CA LYS A 41 3.48 8.40 -6.52
C LYS A 41 1.96 8.48 -6.49
N GLY A 42 1.34 8.11 -5.36
CA GLY A 42 -0.10 8.08 -5.16
C GLY A 42 -0.72 6.69 -5.37
N GLY A 43 0.08 5.69 -5.73
CA GLY A 43 -0.31 4.29 -5.76
C GLY A 43 0.15 3.54 -4.51
N CYS A 44 -0.21 2.27 -4.42
CA CYS A 44 0.23 1.40 -3.32
C CYS A 44 0.33 -0.05 -3.76
N VAL A 45 1.18 -0.81 -3.07
CA VAL A 45 1.14 -2.27 -3.11
C VAL A 45 0.53 -2.81 -1.83
N VAL A 46 -0.26 -3.86 -1.98
CA VAL A 46 -0.87 -4.63 -0.91
C VAL A 46 -0.55 -6.10 -1.12
N TRP A 47 -0.34 -6.82 -0.02
CA TRP A 47 -0.50 -8.27 -0.05
C TRP A 47 -1.33 -8.76 1.13
N GLY A 48 -2.02 -9.88 0.91
CA GLY A 48 -2.97 -10.44 1.84
C GLY A 48 -3.32 -11.89 1.54
N VAL A 49 -4.23 -12.44 2.33
CA VAL A 49 -4.83 -13.76 2.12
C VAL A 49 -6.27 -13.60 1.64
N ARG A 50 -6.64 -14.36 0.62
CA ARG A 50 -7.99 -14.47 0.08
C ARG A 50 -8.83 -15.43 0.94
N THR A 51 -10.14 -15.38 0.79
CA THR A 51 -11.08 -16.25 1.52
C THR A 51 -10.84 -17.75 1.32
N ASN A 52 -10.26 -18.14 0.18
CA ASN A 52 -9.89 -19.53 -0.13
C ASN A 52 -8.51 -19.95 0.40
N GLY A 53 -7.84 -19.12 1.20
CA GLY A 53 -6.53 -19.39 1.79
C GLY A 53 -5.33 -19.13 0.86
N THR A 54 -5.56 -18.75 -0.39
CA THR A 54 -4.46 -18.35 -1.30
C THR A 54 -3.97 -16.94 -0.99
N TYR A 55 -2.71 -16.67 -1.32
CA TYR A 55 -2.11 -15.36 -1.12
C TYR A 55 -2.30 -14.51 -2.37
N ARG A 56 -2.38 -13.19 -2.21
CA ARG A 56 -2.52 -12.27 -3.34
C ARG A 56 -1.65 -11.04 -3.11
N VAL A 57 -1.04 -10.57 -4.19
CA VAL A 57 -0.30 -9.31 -4.25
C VAL A 57 -0.93 -8.41 -5.31
N ILE A 58 -1.18 -7.16 -4.96
CA ILE A 58 -1.84 -6.18 -5.82
C ILE A 58 -1.03 -4.90 -5.77
N TRP A 59 -0.59 -4.39 -6.91
CA TRP A 59 -0.03 -3.04 -7.04
C TRP A 59 -1.00 -2.17 -7.81
N LEU A 60 -1.50 -1.15 -7.13
CA LEU A 60 -2.41 -0.14 -7.65
C LEU A 60 -1.65 1.14 -8.01
N ASP A 61 -2.02 1.76 -9.11
CA ASP A 61 -1.49 3.05 -9.55
C ASP A 61 -2.15 4.22 -8.81
N LYS A 62 -1.79 5.45 -9.22
CA LYS A 62 -2.31 6.69 -8.64
C LYS A 62 -3.81 6.94 -8.86
N LYS A 63 -4.46 6.16 -9.72
CA LYS A 63 -5.90 6.20 -9.98
C LYS A 63 -6.65 5.06 -9.28
N GLY A 64 -5.93 4.16 -8.59
CA GLY A 64 -6.49 2.94 -8.03
C GLY A 64 -6.67 1.83 -9.07
N GLU A 65 -6.03 1.92 -10.24
CA GLU A 65 -6.05 0.87 -11.27
C GLU A 65 -4.92 -0.13 -11.01
N ALA A 66 -5.19 -1.43 -11.21
CA ALA A 66 -4.17 -2.46 -11.01
C ALA A 66 -3.10 -2.43 -12.11
N ILE A 67 -1.86 -2.17 -11.72
CA ILE A 67 -0.66 -2.39 -12.55
C ILE A 67 -0.30 -3.86 -12.53
N TYR A 68 -0.48 -4.49 -11.37
CA TYR A 68 -0.12 -5.88 -11.14
C TYR A 68 -1.08 -6.50 -10.12
N ASP A 69 -1.48 -7.73 -10.38
CA ASP A 69 -2.43 -8.46 -9.57
C ASP A 69 -2.21 -9.96 -9.76
N GLN A 70 -1.67 -10.61 -8.75
CA GLN A 70 -1.26 -12.01 -8.85
C GLN A 70 -1.66 -12.80 -7.61
N THR A 71 -2.16 -14.01 -7.84
CA THR A 71 -2.36 -15.01 -6.79
C THR A 71 -1.09 -15.84 -6.64
N LEU A 72 -0.63 -15.99 -5.40
CA LEU A 72 0.60 -16.68 -5.04
C LEU A 72 0.30 -17.93 -4.21
N PRO A 73 1.11 -18.99 -4.36
CA PRO A 73 0.94 -20.23 -3.60
C PRO A 73 1.41 -20.09 -2.15
N LEU A 74 2.24 -19.08 -1.83
CA LEU A 74 2.94 -18.93 -0.55
C LEU A 74 2.99 -17.46 -0.11
N PRO A 75 3.14 -17.19 1.21
CA PRO A 75 3.14 -15.83 1.75
C PRO A 75 4.36 -15.03 1.30
N ILE A 76 4.18 -13.72 1.20
CA ILE A 76 5.26 -12.77 0.93
C ILE A 76 6.01 -12.46 2.24
N LEU A 77 7.34 -12.49 2.18
CA LEU A 77 8.21 -12.23 3.33
C LEU A 77 8.97 -10.90 3.24
N GLY A 78 9.25 -10.46 2.01
CA GLY A 78 9.93 -9.21 1.74
C GLY A 78 9.20 -8.47 0.64
N LEU A 79 9.06 -7.15 0.80
CA LEU A 79 8.44 -6.29 -0.18
C LEU A 79 9.09 -4.91 -0.14
N SER A 80 9.48 -4.39 -1.30
CA SER A 80 10.09 -3.07 -1.41
C SER A 80 9.83 -2.44 -2.78
N PHE A 81 9.83 -1.12 -2.84
CA PHE A 81 9.84 -0.38 -4.09
C PHE A 81 11.25 0.11 -4.41
N GLY A 82 11.74 -0.22 -5.60
CA GLY A 82 12.98 0.31 -6.17
C GLY A 82 12.72 1.19 -7.39
N LYS A 83 13.81 1.68 -8.00
CA LYS A 83 13.72 2.50 -9.23
C LYS A 83 13.03 1.77 -10.40
N ARG A 84 13.23 0.45 -10.49
CA ARG A 84 12.71 -0.43 -11.55
C ARG A 84 11.23 -0.79 -11.34
N GLY A 85 10.77 -0.86 -10.11
CA GLY A 85 9.41 -1.23 -9.76
C GLY A 85 9.32 -1.90 -8.40
N LEU A 86 8.35 -2.77 -8.23
CA LEU A 86 8.09 -3.54 -7.02
C LEU A 86 9.01 -4.77 -6.99
N LEU A 87 9.70 -5.00 -5.88
CA LEU A 87 10.42 -6.24 -5.60
C LEU A 87 9.73 -6.92 -4.42
N TYR A 88 9.32 -8.17 -4.58
CA TYR A 88 8.81 -8.98 -3.48
C TYR A 88 9.45 -10.37 -3.46
N SER A 89 9.40 -11.04 -2.32
CA SER A 89 9.92 -12.40 -2.17
C SER A 89 8.98 -13.29 -1.39
N TYR A 90 8.98 -14.59 -1.71
CA TYR A 90 8.24 -15.63 -1.00
C TYR A 90 9.11 -16.87 -0.83
N ILE A 91 8.79 -17.71 0.15
CA ILE A 91 9.50 -18.98 0.37
C ILE A 91 9.19 -19.91 -0.79
N SER A 92 10.19 -20.50 -1.41
CA SER A 92 10.05 -21.68 -2.27
C SER A 92 11.22 -22.62 -1.95
N ALA A 93 11.05 -23.93 -2.05
CA ALA A 93 12.19 -24.83 -1.92
C ALA A 93 12.99 -24.85 -3.23
N PRO A 94 14.35 -24.89 -3.22
CA PRO A 94 15.26 -24.91 -2.06
C PRO A 94 15.71 -23.51 -1.59
N ALA A 95 15.25 -22.43 -2.20
CA ALA A 95 15.63 -21.05 -1.86
C ALA A 95 14.47 -20.05 -2.06
N TYR A 96 14.51 -18.92 -1.36
CA TYR A 96 13.56 -17.82 -1.56
C TYR A 96 13.49 -17.41 -3.04
N THR A 97 12.27 -17.35 -3.59
CA THR A 97 12.05 -16.74 -4.90
C THR A 97 11.82 -15.25 -4.69
N ALA A 98 12.60 -14.43 -5.39
CA ALA A 98 12.36 -13.00 -5.51
C ALA A 98 11.82 -12.68 -6.91
N VAL A 99 10.85 -11.77 -6.98
CA VAL A 99 10.20 -11.35 -8.21
C VAL A 99 10.25 -9.83 -8.30
N LEU A 100 10.84 -9.34 -9.38
CA LEU A 100 10.75 -7.95 -9.77
C LEU A 100 9.54 -7.76 -10.69
N VAL A 101 8.63 -6.89 -10.28
CA VAL A 101 7.53 -6.42 -11.11
C VAL A 101 7.88 -5.03 -11.63
N HIS A 102 8.02 -4.92 -12.94
CA HIS A 102 8.29 -3.66 -13.62
C HIS A 102 7.05 -2.76 -13.62
N LYS A 103 7.23 -1.46 -13.88
CA LYS A 103 6.12 -0.48 -13.89
C LYS A 103 5.04 -0.72 -14.94
N ASN A 104 5.28 -1.62 -15.90
CA ASN A 104 4.29 -2.08 -16.89
C ASN A 104 3.59 -3.38 -16.46
N GLY A 105 3.81 -3.85 -15.23
CA GLY A 105 3.25 -5.10 -14.71
C GLY A 105 4.01 -6.37 -15.09
N ALA A 106 5.05 -6.29 -15.93
CA ALA A 106 5.83 -7.46 -16.32
C ALA A 106 6.65 -8.00 -15.15
N GLU A 107 6.72 -9.32 -15.02
CA GLU A 107 7.53 -10.00 -14.00
C GLU A 107 8.92 -10.35 -14.54
N THR A 108 9.92 -10.33 -13.65
CA THR A 108 11.24 -10.92 -13.89
C THR A 108 11.67 -11.66 -12.63
N PRO A 109 11.89 -12.98 -12.71
CA PRO A 109 12.48 -13.73 -11.61
C PRO A 109 13.86 -13.18 -11.28
N VAL A 110 14.12 -12.95 -10.00
CA VAL A 110 15.44 -12.51 -9.50
C VAL A 110 16.15 -13.74 -8.94
N VAL A 111 17.09 -14.26 -9.72
CA VAL A 111 17.84 -15.50 -9.40
C VAL A 111 19.22 -15.23 -8.79
N SER A 112 19.65 -13.96 -8.70
CA SER A 112 20.95 -13.57 -8.12
C SER A 112 20.80 -12.35 -7.20
N PRO A 113 21.32 -12.41 -5.95
CA PRO A 113 21.32 -11.28 -5.02
C PRO A 113 22.12 -10.04 -5.49
N GLY A 114 22.99 -10.17 -6.49
CA GLY A 114 23.91 -9.09 -6.91
C GLY A 114 23.26 -7.95 -7.69
N GLU A 115 22.08 -8.17 -8.32
CA GLU A 115 21.43 -7.15 -9.16
C GLU A 115 20.50 -6.20 -8.38
N HIS A 116 20.23 -6.53 -7.13
CA HIS A 116 19.32 -5.79 -6.28
C HIS A 116 19.96 -5.67 -4.91
N THR A 117 20.34 -4.45 -4.50
CA THR A 117 20.72 -4.18 -3.11
C THR A 117 19.48 -4.39 -2.23
N LEU A 118 19.22 -5.64 -1.87
CA LEU A 118 18.28 -6.03 -0.85
C LEU A 118 18.94 -5.63 0.46
N THR A 119 18.61 -4.44 0.95
CA THR A 119 19.01 -4.01 2.29
C THR A 119 18.32 -4.93 3.29
N ALA A 120 19.01 -6.02 3.60
CA ALA A 120 18.70 -7.05 4.57
C ALA A 120 17.34 -7.77 4.40
N PHE A 121 17.38 -9.10 4.49
CA PHE A 121 16.26 -10.01 4.79
C PHE A 121 15.65 -9.75 6.18
N THR A 122 15.74 -8.52 6.70
CA THR A 122 15.09 -8.11 7.93
C THR A 122 13.66 -7.74 7.58
N THR A 123 12.78 -8.68 7.84
CA THR A 123 11.35 -8.54 8.07
C THR A 123 11.02 -7.19 8.71
N VAL A 124 10.81 -6.17 7.90
CA VAL A 124 10.14 -4.94 8.33
C VAL A 124 8.75 -5.02 7.72
N ILE A 125 7.89 -5.83 8.36
CA ILE A 125 6.43 -5.76 8.17
C ILE A 125 5.96 -4.46 8.86
N VAL A 126 6.51 -3.32 8.46
CA VAL A 126 5.97 -2.01 8.79
C VAL A 126 5.27 -1.55 7.54
N SER A 127 3.95 -1.54 7.61
CA SER A 127 3.14 -0.95 6.55
C SER A 127 3.49 0.54 6.48
N GLU A 128 4.04 0.96 5.34
CA GLU A 128 4.31 2.36 5.06
C GLU A 128 3.12 2.94 4.31
N VAL A 129 2.06 3.23 5.06
CA VAL A 129 0.75 3.57 4.49
C VAL A 129 0.62 5.05 4.09
N MET A 130 1.69 5.83 4.19
CA MET A 130 1.67 7.27 3.94
C MET A 130 2.69 7.64 2.87
N ASP A 131 2.35 8.65 2.06
CA ASP A 131 3.30 9.38 1.23
C ASP A 131 3.14 10.89 1.45
N LYS A 132 3.87 11.71 0.69
CA LYS A 132 3.84 13.17 0.84
C LYS A 132 2.49 13.83 0.56
N LYS A 133 1.57 13.14 -0.13
CA LYS A 133 0.30 13.68 -0.63
C LYS A 133 -0.92 13.11 0.09
N GLY A 134 -0.73 12.08 0.91
CA GLY A 134 -1.85 11.41 1.55
C GLY A 134 -1.47 10.10 2.23
N PHE A 135 -2.48 9.30 2.49
CA PHE A 135 -2.34 8.01 3.15
C PHE A 135 -3.36 7.00 2.65
N PHE A 136 -3.11 5.74 2.96
CA PHE A 136 -3.92 4.61 2.56
C PHE A 136 -4.44 3.88 3.79
N VAL A 137 -5.62 3.29 3.68
CA VAL A 137 -6.21 2.43 4.72
C VAL A 137 -6.90 1.23 4.12
N PHE A 138 -6.97 0.15 4.89
CA PHE A 138 -7.97 -0.88 4.70
C PHE A 138 -9.27 -0.44 5.37
N ARG A 139 -10.28 -0.12 4.57
CA ARG A 139 -11.64 0.06 5.08
C ARG A 139 -12.27 -1.31 5.25
N LEU A 140 -12.48 -1.70 6.50
CA LEU A 140 -13.22 -2.91 6.83
C LEU A 140 -14.73 -2.65 6.70
N PRO A 141 -15.47 -3.60 6.12
CA PRO A 141 -16.92 -3.51 5.98
C PRO A 141 -17.59 -3.64 7.36
N THR A 142 -18.58 -2.79 7.63
CA THR A 142 -19.36 -2.83 8.87
C THR A 142 -20.62 -3.70 8.75
N ALA A 143 -20.98 -4.10 7.52
CA ALA A 143 -22.11 -4.97 7.22
C ALA A 143 -21.82 -5.84 5.98
N PRO A 144 -22.48 -6.99 5.81
CA PRO A 144 -22.33 -7.83 4.62
C PRO A 144 -22.77 -7.13 3.31
N PRO A 145 -22.15 -7.45 2.16
CA PRO A 145 -21.03 -8.38 1.99
C PRO A 145 -19.72 -7.80 2.53
N GLN A 146 -18.94 -8.63 3.22
CA GLN A 146 -17.69 -8.22 3.83
C GLN A 146 -16.57 -8.10 2.78
N ILE A 147 -16.54 -6.98 2.06
CA ILE A 147 -15.48 -6.65 1.10
C ILE A 147 -14.51 -5.67 1.76
N ILE A 148 -13.25 -6.08 1.91
CA ILE A 148 -12.16 -5.16 2.31
C ILE A 148 -11.89 -4.22 1.14
N THR A 149 -11.92 -2.92 1.39
CA THR A 149 -11.62 -1.90 0.38
C THR A 149 -10.33 -1.18 0.72
N ILE A 150 -9.41 -1.09 -0.23
CA ILE A 150 -8.23 -0.22 -0.12
C ILE A 150 -8.67 1.19 -0.49
N VAL A 151 -8.43 2.16 0.39
CA VAL A 151 -8.85 3.55 0.17
C VAL A 151 -7.66 4.48 0.26
N ARG A 152 -7.53 5.37 -0.73
CA ARG A 152 -6.58 6.47 -0.73
C ARG A 152 -7.26 7.76 -0.26
N TYR A 153 -6.66 8.41 0.73
CA TYR A 153 -7.02 9.74 1.19
C TYR A 153 -5.91 10.74 0.84
N SER A 154 -6.29 11.94 0.41
CA SER A 154 -5.38 13.08 0.21
C SER A 154 -5.33 13.96 1.46
N TYR A 155 -4.15 14.50 1.77
CA TYR A 155 -3.96 15.56 2.77
C TYR A 155 -4.35 16.94 2.22
N LYS A 156 -5.45 17.06 1.47
CA LYS A 156 -5.93 18.42 1.12
C LYS A 156 -5.96 19.30 2.36
#